data_AF-S1QWN5-F1
#
_entry.id   AF-S1QWN5-F1
#
_cell.length_a   1.000
_cell.length_b   1.000
_cell.length_c   1.000
_cell.angle_alpha   90.00
_cell.angle_beta   90.00
_cell.angle_gamma   90.00
#
_symmetry.space_group_name_H-M   'P 1'
#
loop_
_entity.id
_entity.type
_entity.pdbx_description
1 polymer ?
#
loop_
_entity_poly.entity_id
_entity_poly.type
_entity_poly.pdbx_seq_one_letter_code
_entity_poly.pdbx_strand_id
1 'polypeptide(L)'
;MLLVFLSRGRFKNPEKLAKTIQKVIRSSYRLTPTLETSVDIVMATLVGQIRSLEASIKQLEKGIEQIVKALLEYQCLTSIPGVGPVYAAGLIAEIGQIQRFEN
;
A
#
# COMPACT_ATOMS: atom_id res chain seq x y z
N MET A 1 -27.23 -0.86 9.91
CA MET A 1 -27.58 -1.73 8.77
C MET A 1 -26.79 -1.37 7.50
N LEU A 2 -26.78 -0.11 7.04
CA LEU A 2 -26.11 0.32 5.79
C LEU A 2 -24.57 0.10 5.77
N LEU A 3 -23.87 0.38 6.87
CA LEU A 3 -22.42 0.11 6.99
C LEU A 3 -22.07 -1.38 6.95
N VAL A 4 -22.94 -2.27 7.44
CA VAL A 4 -22.71 -3.72 7.40
C VAL A 4 -22.76 -4.21 5.96
N PHE A 5 -23.75 -3.73 5.22
CA PHE A 5 -23.95 -4.06 3.81
C PHE A 5 -22.79 -3.55 2.93
N LEU A 6 -22.43 -2.27 3.05
CA LEU A 6 -21.33 -1.68 2.25
C LEU A 6 -19.96 -2.25 2.60
N SER A 7 -19.74 -2.60 3.87
CA SER A 7 -18.44 -3.14 4.31
C SER A 7 -18.22 -4.61 3.95
N ARG A 8 -19.24 -5.31 3.45
CA ARG A 8 -19.19 -6.76 3.19
C ARG A 8 -18.66 -7.55 4.41
N GLY A 9 -19.05 -7.16 5.62
CA GLY A 9 -18.63 -7.82 6.87
C GLY A 9 -17.21 -7.50 7.35
N ARG A 10 -16.51 -6.52 6.76
CA ARG A 10 -15.12 -6.17 7.14
C ARG A 10 -14.99 -5.44 8.48
N PHE A 11 -16.08 -4.94 9.05
CA PHE A 11 -16.03 -4.21 10.32
C PHE A 11 -16.42 -5.12 11.50
N LYS A 12 -15.48 -5.30 12.44
CA LYS A 12 -15.66 -6.11 13.66
C LYS A 12 -16.84 -5.64 14.54
N ASN A 13 -17.09 -4.33 14.60
CA ASN A 13 -18.24 -3.77 15.33
C ASN A 13 -18.83 -2.57 14.54
N PRO A 14 -19.76 -2.84 13.62
CA PRO A 14 -20.30 -1.82 12.70
C PRO A 14 -21.16 -0.78 13.42
N GLU A 15 -21.83 -1.13 14.52
CA GLU A 15 -22.65 -0.20 15.30
C GLU A 15 -21.79 0.80 16.07
N LYS A 16 -20.72 0.34 16.71
CA LYS A 16 -19.75 1.23 17.38
C LYS A 16 -19.08 2.18 16.39
N LEU A 17 -18.72 1.68 15.21
CA LEU A 17 -18.17 2.50 14.14
C LEU A 17 -19.16 3.56 13.68
N ALA A 18 -20.43 3.18 13.45
CA ALA A 18 -21.49 4.11 13.07
C ALA A 18 -21.68 5.24 14.09
N LYS A 19 -21.75 4.89 15.38
CA LYS A 19 -21.85 5.88 16.48
C LYS A 19 -20.65 6.80 16.53
N THR A 20 -19.45 6.28 16.28
CA THR A 20 -18.21 7.07 16.26
C THR A 20 -18.22 8.05 15.10
N ILE A 21 -18.55 7.61 13.88
CA ILE A 21 -18.65 8.48 12.70
C ILE A 21 -19.69 9.58 12.93
N GLN A 22 -20.88 9.24 13.46
CA GLN A 22 -21.90 10.23 13.78
C GLN A 22 -21.42 11.26 14.82
N LYS A 23 -20.70 10.81 15.86
CA LYS A 23 -20.13 11.70 16.87
C LYS A 23 -19.12 12.66 16.24
N VAL A 24 -18.20 12.15 15.42
CA VAL A 24 -17.16 12.96 14.75
C VAL A 24 -17.79 13.99 13.83
N ILE A 25 -18.74 13.60 12.96
CA ILE A 25 -19.44 14.54 12.06
C ILE A 25 -20.10 15.68 12.83
N ARG A 26 -20.73 15.39 13.99
CA ARG A 26 -21.36 16.42 14.83
C ARG A 26 -20.37 17.38 15.47
N SER A 27 -19.17 16.92 15.79
CA SER A 27 -18.11 17.73 16.40
C SER A 27 -17.17 18.39 15.37
N SER A 28 -17.23 17.99 14.11
CA SER A 28 -16.41 18.57 13.04
C SER A 28 -16.84 19.99 12.72
N TYR A 29 -15.86 20.83 12.41
CA TYR A 29 -16.11 22.21 11.99
C TYR A 29 -16.88 22.21 10.66
N ARG A 30 -17.94 23.03 10.57
CA ARG A 30 -18.70 23.19 9.33
C ARG A 30 -17.97 24.16 8.43
N LEU A 31 -17.66 23.74 7.22
CA LEU A 31 -17.08 24.60 6.20
C LEU A 31 -18.22 25.36 5.49
N THR A 32 -17.96 26.57 5.03
CA THR A 32 -18.91 27.26 4.14
C THR A 32 -18.97 26.53 2.80
N PRO A 33 -20.12 26.50 2.09
CA PRO A 33 -20.30 25.68 0.87
C PRO A 33 -19.21 25.88 -0.21
N THR A 34 -18.69 27.10 -0.33
CA THR A 34 -17.60 27.44 -1.26
C THR A 34 -16.26 26.79 -0.85
N LEU A 35 -15.96 26.73 0.45
CA LEU A 35 -14.76 26.08 0.97
C LEU A 35 -14.87 24.55 0.95
N GLU A 36 -16.06 24.00 1.21
CA GLU A 36 -16.32 22.56 1.11
C GLU A 36 -15.93 22.01 -0.27
N THR A 37 -16.40 22.68 -1.33
CA THR A 37 -16.12 22.26 -2.70
C THR A 37 -14.62 22.26 -3.01
N SER A 38 -13.89 23.29 -2.58
CA SER A 38 -12.44 23.37 -2.80
C SER A 38 -11.69 22.28 -2.03
N VAL A 39 -12.05 22.05 -0.76
CA VAL A 39 -11.43 21.01 0.07
C VAL A 39 -11.71 19.63 -0.49
N ASP A 40 -12.92 19.37 -0.96
CA ASP A 40 -13.31 18.09 -1.57
C ASP A 40 -12.49 17.79 -2.83
N ILE A 41 -12.28 18.78 -3.70
CA ILE A 41 -11.45 18.61 -4.91
C ILE A 41 -10.01 18.27 -4.54
N VAL A 42 -9.43 18.99 -3.57
CA VAL A 42 -8.05 18.73 -3.11
C VAL A 42 -7.96 17.33 -2.51
N MET A 43 -8.89 16.95 -1.63
CA MET A 43 -8.91 15.63 -1.00
C MET A 43 -9.10 14.51 -2.02
N ALA A 44 -10.01 14.69 -2.99
CA ALA A 44 -10.21 13.74 -4.08
C ALA A 44 -8.94 13.56 -4.92
N THR A 45 -8.23 14.66 -5.19
CA THR A 45 -6.95 14.65 -5.91
C THR A 45 -5.89 13.88 -5.12
N LEU A 46 -5.73 14.16 -3.83
CA LEU A 46 -4.78 13.46 -2.96
C LEU A 46 -5.08 11.96 -2.87
N VAL A 47 -6.35 11.58 -2.71
CA VAL A 47 -6.77 10.17 -2.72
C VAL A 47 -6.45 9.51 -4.06
N GLY A 48 -6.66 10.21 -5.17
CA GLY A 48 -6.27 9.76 -6.50
C GLY A 48 -4.76 9.51 -6.61
N GLN A 49 -3.94 10.44 -6.11
CA GLN A 49 -2.49 10.32 -6.09
C GLN A 49 -2.01 9.14 -5.24
N ILE A 50 -2.56 8.96 -4.03
CA ILE A 50 -2.23 7.83 -3.16
C ILE A 50 -2.51 6.51 -3.88
N ARG A 51 -3.71 6.36 -4.47
CA ARG A 51 -4.07 5.15 -5.21
C ARG A 51 -3.18 4.91 -6.43
N SER A 52 -2.79 5.97 -7.13
CA SER A 52 -1.87 5.87 -8.25
C SER A 52 -0.49 5.37 -7.80
N LEU A 53 0.05 5.93 -6.72
CA LEU A 53 1.33 5.50 -6.15
C LEU A 53 1.28 4.05 -5.69
N GLU A 54 0.21 3.64 -5.00
CA GLU A 54 0.00 2.23 -4.61
C GLU A 54 -0.04 1.29 -5.82
N ALA A 55 -0.65 1.70 -6.92
CA ALA A 55 -0.68 0.92 -8.15
C ALA A 55 0.70 0.84 -8.81
N SER A 56 1.43 1.96 -8.87
CA SER A 56 2.79 2.01 -9.39
C SER A 56 3.74 1.12 -8.58
N ILE A 57 3.66 1.14 -7.24
CA ILE A 57 4.44 0.26 -6.37
C ILE A 57 4.19 -1.21 -6.73
N LYS A 58 2.91 -1.63 -6.84
CA LYS A 58 2.57 -3.01 -7.20
C LYS A 58 3.05 -3.43 -8.59
N GLN A 59 3.05 -2.51 -9.55
CA GLN A 59 3.59 -2.77 -10.89
C GLN A 59 5.10 -2.97 -10.84
N LEU A 60 5.82 -2.13 -10.09
CA LEU A 60 7.26 -2.25 -9.90
C LEU A 60 7.63 -3.55 -9.17
N GLU A 61 6.90 -3.91 -8.10
CA GLU A 61 7.10 -5.17 -7.38
C GLU A 61 7.00 -6.38 -8.32
N LYS A 62 5.97 -6.40 -9.20
CA LYS A 62 5.81 -7.47 -10.21
C LYS A 62 6.95 -7.48 -11.23
N GLY A 63 7.38 -6.32 -11.69
CA GLY A 63 8.50 -6.20 -12.63
C GLY A 63 9.80 -6.71 -12.01
N ILE A 64 10.10 -6.31 -10.78
CA ILE A 64 11.26 -6.80 -10.01
C ILE A 64 11.17 -8.32 -9.87
N GLU A 65 10.02 -8.86 -9.45
CA GLU A 65 9.82 -10.30 -9.27
C GLU A 65 10.10 -11.10 -10.56
N GLN A 66 9.67 -10.59 -11.71
CA GLN A 66 9.94 -11.22 -13.00
C GLN A 66 11.43 -11.26 -13.34
N ILE A 67 12.16 -10.18 -13.04
CA ILE A 67 13.60 -10.08 -13.29
C ILE A 67 14.37 -11.02 -12.35
N VAL A 68 14.12 -10.93 -11.03
CA VAL A 68 14.91 -11.67 -10.04
C VAL A 68 14.66 -13.18 -10.09
N LYS A 69 13.45 -13.63 -10.47
CA LYS A 69 13.15 -15.08 -10.60
C LYS A 69 14.01 -15.79 -11.66
N ALA A 70 14.49 -15.06 -12.66
CA ALA A 70 15.38 -15.60 -13.68
C ALA A 70 16.83 -15.79 -13.16
N LEU A 71 17.18 -15.16 -12.03
CA LEU A 71 18.52 -15.23 -11.44
C LEU A 71 18.63 -16.48 -10.56
N LEU A 72 19.74 -17.20 -10.69
CA LEU A 72 20.01 -18.40 -9.90
C LEU A 72 20.23 -18.06 -8.43
N GLU A 73 20.93 -16.96 -8.15
CA GLU A 73 21.25 -16.48 -6.80
C GLU A 73 19.97 -16.18 -6.01
N TYR A 74 18.93 -15.69 -6.68
CA TYR A 74 17.62 -15.47 -6.07
C TYR A 74 16.96 -16.77 -5.62
N GLN A 75 17.04 -17.83 -6.44
CA GLN A 75 16.50 -19.15 -6.08
C GLN A 75 17.28 -19.74 -4.91
N CYS A 76 18.60 -19.57 -4.88
CA CYS A 76 19.43 -20.00 -3.74
C CYS A 76 19.04 -19.26 -2.45
N LEU A 77 18.96 -17.93 -2.47
CA LEU A 77 18.65 -17.13 -1.28
C LEU A 77 17.23 -17.38 -0.76
N THR A 78 16.25 -17.53 -1.66
CA THR A 78 14.86 -17.81 -1.26
C THR A 78 14.65 -19.22 -0.70
N SER A 79 15.56 -20.16 -0.97
CA SER A 79 15.54 -21.51 -0.36
C SER A 79 15.86 -21.51 1.13
N ILE A 80 16.49 -20.44 1.64
CA ILE A 80 16.88 -20.32 3.05
C ILE A 80 15.64 -19.93 3.88
N PRO A 81 15.25 -20.76 4.88
CA PRO A 81 14.13 -20.44 5.75
C PRO A 81 14.31 -19.08 6.44
N GLY A 82 13.31 -18.21 6.33
CA GLY A 82 13.32 -16.88 6.96
C GLY A 82 13.84 -15.73 6.11
N VAL A 83 14.47 -15.98 4.95
CA VAL A 83 14.91 -14.92 4.02
C VAL A 83 13.74 -14.43 3.17
N GLY A 84 13.08 -15.33 2.44
CA GLY A 84 11.96 -14.96 1.59
C GLY A 84 12.32 -13.97 0.45
N PRO A 85 11.32 -13.53 -0.32
CA PRO A 85 11.55 -12.84 -1.59
C PRO A 85 12.09 -11.40 -1.44
N VAL A 86 11.65 -10.68 -0.41
CA VAL A 86 12.03 -9.26 -0.21
C VAL A 86 13.50 -9.15 0.17
N TYR A 87 13.95 -9.92 1.17
CA TYR A 87 15.36 -9.89 1.58
C TYR A 87 16.27 -10.48 0.51
N ALA A 88 15.85 -11.53 -0.20
CA ALA A 88 16.63 -12.08 -1.31
C ALA A 88 16.85 -11.06 -2.43
N ALA A 89 15.80 -10.37 -2.88
CA ALA A 89 15.91 -9.31 -3.88
C ALA A 89 16.79 -8.14 -3.40
N GLY A 90 16.65 -7.74 -2.14
CA GLY A 90 17.47 -6.70 -1.52
C GLY A 90 18.95 -7.06 -1.46
N LEU A 91 19.29 -8.27 -1.00
CA LEU A 91 20.69 -8.73 -0.94
C LEU A 91 21.35 -8.76 -2.31
N ILE A 92 20.64 -9.22 -3.35
CA ILE A 92 21.15 -9.21 -4.73
C ILE A 92 21.37 -7.78 -5.22
N ALA A 93 20.45 -6.86 -4.91
CA ALA A 93 20.58 -5.46 -5.29
C ALA A 93 21.79 -4.78 -4.64
N GLU A 94 22.08 -5.11 -3.37
CA GLU A 94 23.20 -4.54 -2.62
C GLU A 94 24.56 -5.11 -3.04
N ILE A 95 24.66 -6.43 -3.22
CA ILE A 95 25.91 -7.09 -3.64
C ILE A 95 26.27 -6.69 -5.08
N GLY A 96 25.27 -6.64 -5.97
CA GLY A 96 25.46 -6.37 -7.38
C GLY A 96 26.19 -7.50 -8.12
N GLN A 97 26.88 -7.16 -9.20
CA GLN A 97 27.56 -8.14 -10.06
C GLN A 97 28.86 -8.66 -9.44
N ILE A 98 29.14 -9.96 -9.58
CA ILE A 98 30.32 -10.62 -8.99
C ILE A 98 31.65 -10.02 -9.46
N GLN A 99 31.70 -9.43 -10.65
CA GLN A 99 32.88 -8.78 -11.23
C GLN A 99 33.35 -7.55 -10.45
N ARG A 100 32.57 -7.06 -9.47
CA ARG A 100 32.94 -5.94 -8.61
C ARG A 100 33.94 -6.30 -7.52
N PHE A 101 34.13 -7.60 -7.24
CA PHE A 101 35.07 -8.05 -6.22
C PHE A 101 36.39 -8.42 -6.87
N GLU A 102 37.48 -7.77 -6.43
CA GLU A 102 38.84 -8.17 -6.78
C GLU A 102 39.18 -9.49 -6.07
N ASN A 103 39.88 -10.39 -6.76
CA ASN A 103 40.25 -11.72 -6.25
C ASN A 103 41.35 -11.68 -5.19
#